data_AF-A0A9C6SGD8-F1
#
_entry.id   AF-A0A9C6SGD8-F1
#
_cell.length_a   1.000
_cell.length_b   1.000
_cell.length_c   1.000
_cell.angle_alpha   90.00
_cell.angle_beta   90.00
_cell.angle_gamma   90.00
#
_symmetry.space_group_name_H-M   'P 1'
#
loop_
_entity.id
_entity.type
_entity.pdbx_description
1 polymer ?
#
loop_
_entity_poly.entity_id
_entity_poly.type
_entity_poly.pdbx_seq_one_letter_code
_entity_poly.pdbx_strand_id
1 'polypeptide(L)'
;MNLRLFLWTLIGLFVVLVGCFMASICFSTADLLTVQLRQTLHEGMKRYFTDVSWKRKIDSMQINMQCCGIDSSDDWHKTYWLQREFLMLDSPDILRYAKVDGRVTPPVVPWSCCRINVKGPCYHDPLQLPNSEQNSTYDSLNPRGCLVAIKSVLNGTLYSTVVLIAFLFVLQISLSVLSRFDFTAARNAVALGDRWAASPGWLYGRLDFGLASGPNLCQIDRITKAS
;
A
#
# COMPACT_ATOMS: atom_id res chain seq x y z
N MET A 1 -26.35 -29.62 -6.15
CA MET A 1 -25.25 -28.68 -6.47
C MET A 1 -24.75 -28.93 -7.90
N ASN A 2 -24.88 -28.00 -8.86
CA ASN A 2 -24.21 -28.15 -10.17
C ASN A 2 -22.69 -28.18 -9.96
N LEU A 3 -21.98 -29.17 -10.53
CA LEU A 3 -20.53 -29.36 -10.36
C LEU A 3 -19.75 -28.06 -10.67
N ARG A 4 -20.18 -27.30 -11.69
CA ARG A 4 -19.56 -26.03 -12.06
C ARG A 4 -19.67 -24.98 -10.95
N LEU A 5 -20.83 -24.86 -10.31
CA LEU A 5 -21.04 -23.93 -9.21
C LEU A 5 -20.28 -24.33 -7.96
N PHE A 6 -20.19 -25.64 -7.68
CA PHE A 6 -19.39 -26.15 -6.58
C PHE A 6 -17.90 -25.86 -6.76
N LEU A 7 -17.37 -26.14 -7.96
CA LEU A 7 -15.97 -25.83 -8.30
C LEU A 7 -15.70 -24.32 -8.21
N TRP A 8 -16.61 -23.49 -8.73
CA TRP A 8 -16.48 -22.03 -8.66
C TRP A 8 -16.46 -21.52 -7.21
N THR A 9 -17.32 -22.06 -6.33
CA THR A 9 -17.30 -21.72 -4.90
C THR A 9 -16.01 -22.15 -4.20
N LEU A 10 -15.47 -23.32 -4.53
CA LEU A 10 -14.22 -23.81 -3.95
C LEU A 10 -13.03 -22.97 -4.38
N ILE A 11 -12.96 -22.62 -5.67
CA ILE A 11 -11.89 -21.77 -6.21
C ILE A 11 -11.97 -20.37 -5.57
N GLY A 12 -13.16 -19.77 -5.49
CA GLY A 12 -13.35 -18.46 -4.86
C GLY A 12 -12.94 -18.46 -3.39
N LEU A 13 -13.32 -19.48 -2.62
CA LEU A 13 -12.91 -19.64 -1.22
C LEU A 13 -11.39 -19.78 -1.10
N PHE A 14 -10.77 -20.60 -1.97
CA PHE A 14 -9.32 -20.77 -1.96
C PHE A 14 -8.58 -19.45 -2.23
N VAL A 15 -9.03 -18.66 -3.21
CA VAL A 15 -8.45 -17.34 -3.51
C VAL A 15 -8.54 -16.40 -2.31
N VAL A 16 -9.68 -16.36 -1.61
CA VAL A 16 -9.84 -15.53 -0.41
C VAL A 16 -8.92 -16.01 0.72
N LEU A 17 -8.80 -17.32 0.94
CA LEU A 17 -7.90 -17.88 1.95
C LEU A 17 -6.44 -17.55 1.67
N VAL A 18 -5.99 -17.72 0.43
CA VAL A 18 -4.63 -17.34 0.00
C VAL A 18 -4.42 -15.83 0.17
N GLY A 19 -5.41 -15.01 -0.22
CA GLY A 19 -5.36 -13.56 -0.04
C GLY A 19 -5.21 -13.16 1.43
N CYS A 20 -6.00 -13.74 2.33
CA CYS A 20 -5.91 -13.50 3.76
C CYS A 20 -4.56 -13.92 4.35
N PHE A 21 -4.05 -15.08 3.92
CA PHE A 21 -2.74 -15.58 4.36
C PHE A 21 -1.61 -14.64 3.91
N MET A 22 -1.61 -14.23 2.64
CA MET A 22 -0.62 -13.29 2.11
C MET A 22 -0.71 -11.93 2.81
N ALA A 23 -1.91 -11.39 3.00
CA ALA A 23 -2.11 -10.15 3.74
C ALA A 23 -1.53 -10.26 5.16
N SER A 24 -1.82 -11.35 5.87
CA SER A 24 -1.28 -11.59 7.22
C SER A 24 0.25 -11.56 7.24
N ILE A 25 0.91 -12.27 6.32
CA ILE A 25 2.38 -12.26 6.22
C ILE A 25 2.89 -10.83 5.95
N CYS A 26 2.26 -10.10 5.03
CA CYS A 26 2.65 -8.73 4.73
C CYS A 26 2.51 -7.80 5.94
N PHE A 27 1.44 -7.92 6.73
CA PHE A 27 1.29 -7.16 7.98
C PHE A 27 2.36 -7.55 9.01
N SER A 28 2.63 -8.85 9.20
CA SER A 28 3.64 -9.32 10.15
C SER A 28 5.07 -8.90 9.79
N THR A 29 5.36 -8.73 8.50
CA THR A 29 6.71 -8.36 8.01
C THR A 29 6.89 -6.86 7.81
N ALA A 30 5.83 -6.05 7.87
CA ALA A 30 5.88 -4.62 7.61
C ALA A 30 6.84 -3.88 8.55
N ASP A 31 6.83 -4.19 9.85
CA ASP A 31 7.72 -3.53 10.82
C ASP A 31 9.19 -3.87 10.56
N LEU A 32 9.49 -5.15 10.29
CA LEU A 32 10.85 -5.58 9.93
C LEU A 32 11.36 -4.84 8.68
N LEU A 33 10.49 -4.71 7.67
CA LEU A 33 10.81 -3.98 6.44
C LEU A 33 11.14 -2.51 6.73
N THR A 34 10.41 -1.85 7.64
CA THR A 34 10.71 -0.44 7.99
C THR A 34 12.07 -0.29 8.67
N VAL A 35 12.47 -1.24 9.52
CA VAL A 35 13.79 -1.23 10.16
C VAL A 35 14.90 -1.43 9.13
N GLN A 36 14.74 -2.39 8.22
CA GLN A 36 15.71 -2.62 7.14
C GLN A 36 15.83 -1.41 6.23
N LEU A 37 14.69 -0.84 5.82
CA LEU A 37 14.64 0.34 4.96
C LEU A 37 15.36 1.54 5.60
N ARG A 38 15.18 1.77 6.90
CA ARG A 38 15.91 2.81 7.63
C ARG A 38 17.42 2.64 7.51
N GLN A 39 17.93 1.42 7.69
CA GLN A 39 19.36 1.14 7.56
C GLN A 39 19.86 1.31 6.13
N THR A 40 19.09 0.84 5.14
CA THR A 40 19.40 1.01 3.72
C THR A 40 19.44 2.48 3.32
N LEU A 41 18.48 3.29 3.77
CA LEU A 41 18.46 4.73 3.52
C LEU A 41 19.66 5.42 4.16
N HIS A 42 19.99 5.08 5.40
CA HIS A 42 21.16 5.64 6.08
C HIS A 42 22.47 5.33 5.35
N GLU A 43 22.65 4.09 4.87
CA GLU A 43 23.83 3.73 4.09
C GLU A 43 23.84 4.42 2.71
N GLY A 44 22.69 4.51 2.05
CA GLY A 44 22.55 5.25 0.80
C GLY A 44 22.89 6.73 0.95
N MET A 45 22.48 7.36 2.06
CA MET A 45 22.81 8.75 2.35
C MET A 45 24.31 8.96 2.53
N LYS A 46 25.02 8.07 3.25
CA LYS A 46 26.49 8.15 3.36
C LYS A 46 27.19 8.07 2.00
N ARG A 47 26.66 7.24 1.08
CA ARG A 47 27.22 7.04 -0.26
C ARG A 47 26.67 8.00 -1.31
N TYR A 48 25.81 8.95 -0.91
CA TYR A 48 25.10 9.83 -1.82
C TYR A 48 26.05 10.62 -2.73
N PHE A 49 27.15 11.13 -2.19
CA PHE A 49 28.11 11.92 -2.98
C PHE A 49 29.11 11.04 -3.75
N THR A 50 29.41 9.84 -3.25
CA THR A 50 30.45 8.97 -3.80
C THR A 50 29.96 8.01 -4.88
N ASP A 51 28.67 7.65 -4.86
CA ASP A 51 28.08 6.67 -5.77
C ASP A 51 26.88 7.28 -6.50
N VAL A 52 27.04 7.48 -7.81
CA VAL A 52 26.01 8.04 -8.70
C VAL A 52 24.73 7.21 -8.71
N SER A 53 24.81 5.89 -8.47
CA SER A 53 23.64 5.01 -8.41
C SER A 53 22.82 5.30 -7.16
N TRP A 54 23.47 5.51 -6.01
CA TRP A 54 22.81 5.91 -4.78
C TRP A 54 22.22 7.31 -4.90
N LYS A 55 22.97 8.25 -5.49
CA LYS A 55 22.47 9.60 -5.78
C LYS A 55 21.16 9.57 -6.56
N ARG A 56 21.13 8.86 -7.70
CA ARG A 56 19.92 8.76 -8.55
C ARG A 56 18.73 8.14 -7.81
N LYS A 57 18.96 7.08 -7.04
CA LYS A 57 17.90 6.40 -6.27
C LYS A 57 17.31 7.31 -5.19
N ILE A 58 18.16 8.02 -4.45
CA ILE A 58 17.73 8.95 -3.40
C ILE A 58 17.03 10.16 -4.00
N ASP A 59 17.62 10.78 -5.04
CA ASP A 59 17.03 11.95 -5.69
C ASP A 59 15.64 11.63 -6.26
N SER A 60 15.51 10.51 -6.98
CA SER A 60 14.23 10.05 -7.52
C SER A 60 13.20 9.80 -6.41
N MET A 61 13.60 9.16 -5.31
CA MET A 61 12.71 8.91 -4.17
C MET A 61 12.24 10.22 -3.53
N GLN A 62 13.15 11.15 -3.24
CA GLN A 62 12.84 12.43 -2.58
C GLN A 62 11.90 13.29 -3.41
N ILE A 63 12.12 13.34 -4.73
CA ILE A 63 11.27 14.09 -5.67
C ILE A 63 9.89 13.43 -5.79
N ASN A 64 9.85 12.14 -6.08
CA ASN A 64 8.59 11.43 -6.35
C ASN A 64 7.70 11.29 -5.12
N MET A 65 8.29 11.17 -3.93
CA MET A 65 7.56 11.04 -2.67
C MET A 65 7.45 12.34 -1.88
N GLN A 66 7.99 13.45 -2.41
CA GLN A 66 7.99 14.77 -1.77
C GLN A 66 8.47 14.69 -0.30
N CYS A 67 9.63 14.07 -0.11
CA CYS A 67 10.20 13.78 1.20
C CYS A 67 11.67 14.19 1.25
N CYS A 68 12.24 14.32 2.45
CA CYS A 68 13.67 14.60 2.64
C CYS A 68 14.23 13.85 3.85
N GLY A 69 15.42 13.26 3.67
CA GLY A 69 16.08 12.46 4.71
C GLY A 69 15.31 11.19 5.07
N ILE A 70 15.58 10.62 6.24
CA ILE A 70 14.96 9.38 6.71
C ILE A 70 13.67 9.72 7.46
N ASP A 71 13.81 10.46 8.56
CA ASP A 71 12.72 10.97 9.39
C ASP A 71 12.48 12.47 9.13
N SER A 72 13.53 13.21 8.76
CA SER A 72 13.47 14.65 8.49
C SER A 72 14.65 15.13 7.63
N SER A 73 14.57 16.36 7.11
CA SER A 73 15.69 16.99 6.38
C SER A 73 16.98 17.09 7.21
N ASP A 74 16.87 17.20 8.53
CA ASP A 74 18.02 17.33 9.44
C ASP A 74 18.91 16.08 9.46
N ASP A 75 18.45 14.95 8.96
CA ASP A 75 19.25 13.73 8.87
C ASP A 75 20.48 13.91 7.97
N TRP A 76 20.40 14.81 6.98
CA TRP A 76 21.54 15.19 6.14
C TRP A 76 22.60 15.97 6.92
N HIS A 77 22.21 16.73 7.94
CA HIS A 77 23.15 17.46 8.80
C HIS A 77 23.81 16.55 9.84
N LYS A 78 23.23 15.36 10.08
CA LYS A 78 23.75 14.37 11.03
C LYS A 78 24.59 13.29 10.34
N THR A 79 24.34 13.05 9.05
CA THR A 79 25.02 12.04 8.26
C THR A 79 26.27 12.61 7.60
N TYR A 80 27.38 11.89 7.66
CA TYR A 80 28.60 12.26 6.94
C TYR A 80 28.51 11.77 5.49
N TRP A 81 27.93 12.60 4.62
CA TRP A 81 27.72 12.30 3.20
C TRP A 81 28.61 13.14 2.25
N LEU A 82 29.11 14.28 2.73
CA LEU A 82 30.09 15.12 2.04
C LEU A 82 31.50 14.75 2.53
N GLN A 83 32.39 14.33 1.64
CA GLN A 83 33.77 14.07 2.01
C GLN A 83 34.56 15.38 2.12
N ARG A 84 35.49 15.42 3.08
CA ARG A 84 36.39 16.56 3.30
C ARG A 84 37.10 17.07 2.04
N GLU A 85 37.50 16.18 1.15
CA GLU A 85 38.25 16.51 -0.07
C GLU A 85 37.48 17.42 -1.03
N PHE A 86 36.15 17.40 -0.96
CA PHE A 86 35.29 18.24 -1.79
C PHE A 86 34.87 19.54 -1.10
N LEU A 87 35.32 19.76 0.14
CA LEU A 87 35.06 20.97 0.91
C LEU A 87 36.29 21.86 0.88
N MET A 88 36.10 23.16 0.64
CA MET A 88 37.16 24.15 0.83
C MET A 88 37.40 24.37 2.32
N LEU A 89 38.18 23.47 2.93
CA LEU A 89 38.47 23.44 4.36
C LEU A 89 39.13 24.73 4.87
N ASP A 90 39.77 25.51 4.00
CA ASP A 90 40.40 26.79 4.38
C ASP A 90 39.41 27.94 4.56
N SER A 91 38.12 27.73 4.24
CA SER A 91 37.09 28.75 4.49
C SER A 91 36.67 28.77 5.97
N PRO A 92 36.61 29.95 6.60
CA PRO A 92 36.23 30.08 8.00
C PRO A 92 34.79 29.59 8.27
N ASP A 93 33.91 29.63 7.25
CA ASP A 93 32.52 29.21 7.36
C ASP A 93 32.36 27.68 7.47
N ILE A 94 33.19 26.91 6.75
CA ILE A 94 33.17 25.44 6.82
C ILE A 94 33.83 24.94 8.10
N LEU A 95 34.88 25.64 8.58
CA LEU A 95 35.58 25.28 9.82
C LEU A 95 34.67 25.29 11.05
N ARG A 96 33.63 26.15 11.06
CA ARG A 96 32.62 26.20 12.14
C ARG A 96 31.81 24.92 12.28
N TYR A 97 31.71 24.12 11.22
CA TYR A 97 30.97 22.85 11.20
C TYR A 97 31.88 21.62 11.31
N ALA A 98 33.19 21.82 11.55
CA ALA A 98 34.12 20.75 11.79
C ALA A 98 33.94 20.19 13.21
N LYS A 99 33.82 18.87 13.31
CA LYS A 99 33.80 18.14 14.58
C LYS A 99 35.22 17.75 15.01
N VAL A 100 35.37 17.48 16.30
CA VAL A 100 36.65 17.06 16.93
C VAL A 100 37.23 15.80 16.25
N ASP A 101 36.37 14.88 15.81
CA ASP A 101 36.76 13.64 15.09
C ASP A 101 37.22 13.89 13.64
N GLY A 102 37.30 15.14 13.23
CA GLY A 102 37.66 15.55 11.89
C GLY A 102 36.57 15.33 10.84
N ARG A 103 35.32 15.07 11.22
CA ARG A 103 34.20 15.08 10.25
C ARG A 103 33.66 16.49 10.11
N VAL A 104 33.21 16.86 8.92
CA VAL A 104 32.55 18.15 8.66
C VAL A 104 31.13 17.86 8.21
N THR A 105 30.15 18.43 8.90
CA THR A 105 28.71 18.25 8.59
C THR A 105 28.07 19.63 8.45
N PRO A 106 28.22 20.29 7.29
CA PRO A 106 27.62 21.60 7.07
C PRO A 106 26.09 21.46 6.95
N PRO A 107 25.33 22.56 7.11
CA PRO A 107 23.88 22.58 7.03
C PRO A 107 23.39 22.53 5.57
N VAL A 108 23.88 21.56 4.80
CA VAL A 108 23.59 21.38 3.37
C VAL A 108 22.78 20.12 3.18
N VAL A 109 21.75 20.20 2.34
CA VAL A 109 20.92 19.08 1.91
C VAL A 109 20.94 18.95 0.38
N PRO A 110 20.62 17.78 -0.18
CA PRO A 110 20.44 17.62 -1.62
C PRO A 110 19.38 18.55 -2.20
N TRP A 111 19.59 19.01 -3.43
CA TRP A 111 18.61 19.79 -4.19
C TRP A 111 17.27 19.04 -4.38
N SER A 112 17.28 17.71 -4.37
CA SER A 112 16.09 16.87 -4.47
C SER A 112 15.16 16.95 -3.26
N CYS A 113 15.63 17.52 -2.13
CA CYS A 113 14.80 17.81 -0.96
C CYS A 113 13.92 19.05 -1.11
N CYS A 114 14.10 19.85 -2.17
CA CYS A 114 13.34 21.07 -2.40
C CYS A 114 11.86 20.78 -2.67
N ARG A 115 10.97 21.63 -2.12
CA ARG A 115 9.54 21.59 -2.42
C ARG A 115 9.27 22.21 -3.78
N ILE A 116 8.68 21.44 -4.69
CA ILE A 116 8.28 21.92 -6.02
C ILE A 116 7.10 22.91 -5.98
N ASN A 117 6.32 22.90 -4.90
CA ASN A 117 5.10 23.73 -4.78
C ASN A 117 5.38 25.14 -4.24
N VAL A 118 6.62 25.42 -3.83
CA VAL A 118 7.01 26.72 -3.28
C VAL A 118 7.56 27.59 -4.42
N LYS A 119 7.00 28.78 -4.62
CA LYS A 119 7.41 29.71 -5.70
C LYS A 119 8.70 30.49 -5.42
N GLY A 120 9.31 30.30 -4.25
CA GLY A 120 10.54 30.96 -3.82
C GLY A 120 11.80 30.16 -4.15
N PRO A 121 13.00 30.75 -3.96
CA PRO A 121 14.25 30.01 -4.06
C PRO A 121 14.29 28.87 -3.04
N CYS A 122 14.92 27.75 -3.42
CA CYS A 122 15.14 26.65 -2.50
C CYS A 122 16.45 26.85 -1.73
N TYR A 123 16.38 26.78 -0.40
CA TYR A 123 17.51 27.00 0.49
C TYR A 123 18.18 25.67 0.88
N HIS A 124 18.63 24.90 -0.11
CA HIS A 124 19.27 23.60 0.14
C HIS A 124 20.77 23.71 0.47
N ASP A 125 21.42 24.81 0.05
CA ASP A 125 22.82 25.12 0.37
C ASP A 125 22.94 26.56 0.90
N PRO A 126 22.82 26.75 2.23
CA PRO A 126 22.92 28.06 2.86
C PRO A 126 24.27 28.77 2.64
N LEU A 127 25.34 28.04 2.30
CA LEU A 127 26.67 28.61 2.10
C LEU A 127 26.77 29.44 0.81
N GLN A 128 25.84 29.26 -0.12
CA GLN A 128 25.80 29.99 -1.40
C GLN A 128 24.95 31.26 -1.35
N LEU A 129 24.37 31.59 -0.18
CA LEU A 129 23.38 32.66 -0.06
C LEU A 129 23.93 33.87 0.73
N PRO A 130 23.89 35.09 0.14
CA PRO A 130 24.50 36.28 0.75
C PRO A 130 23.76 36.83 1.97
N ASN A 131 22.51 36.39 2.26
CA ASN A 131 21.70 36.83 3.40
C ASN A 131 20.82 35.66 3.90
N SER A 132 21.40 34.68 4.60
CA SER A 132 20.70 33.49 5.09
C SER A 132 19.78 33.74 6.31
N GLU A 133 19.87 34.91 6.94
CA GLU A 133 19.25 35.17 8.24
C GLU A 133 17.78 35.64 8.21
N GLN A 134 17.15 35.84 7.04
CA GLN A 134 15.90 36.61 7.01
C GLN A 134 14.66 36.02 6.33
N ASN A 135 14.62 34.74 5.94
CA ASN A 135 13.32 34.08 5.69
C ASN A 135 13.45 32.55 5.75
N SER A 136 12.44 31.92 6.37
CA SER A 136 12.34 30.52 6.76
C SER A 136 12.98 29.49 5.82
N THR A 137 14.26 29.17 6.08
CA THR A 137 15.03 28.07 5.46
C THR A 137 14.23 26.75 5.45
N TYR A 138 13.38 26.56 6.46
CA TYR A 138 12.56 25.38 6.69
C TYR A 138 11.31 25.25 5.80
N ASP A 139 10.81 26.32 5.18
CA ASP A 139 9.59 26.25 4.36
C ASP A 139 9.86 25.75 2.94
N SER A 140 11.08 25.90 2.45
CA SER A 140 11.48 25.50 1.09
C SER A 140 11.81 24.02 0.94
N LEU A 141 12.04 23.30 2.05
CA LEU A 141 12.42 21.88 2.06
C LEU A 141 11.25 20.99 2.48
N ASN A 142 11.20 19.76 1.93
CA ASN A 142 10.22 18.77 2.35
C ASN A 142 10.45 18.40 3.83
N PRO A 143 9.49 18.65 4.74
CA PRO A 143 9.68 18.46 6.18
C PRO A 143 9.47 16.98 6.57
N ARG A 144 8.79 16.23 5.70
CA ARG A 144 8.43 14.83 5.90
C ARG A 144 9.60 13.94 5.51
N GLY A 145 10.02 13.06 6.43
CA GLY A 145 10.98 12.00 6.15
C GLY A 145 10.51 10.97 5.14
N CYS A 146 11.44 10.44 4.34
CA CYS A 146 11.11 9.43 3.33
C CYS A 146 10.66 8.10 3.93
N LEU A 147 11.11 7.75 5.13
CA LEU A 147 10.62 6.56 5.83
C LEU A 147 9.12 6.69 6.15
N VAL A 148 8.68 7.87 6.57
CA VAL A 148 7.26 8.17 6.85
C VAL A 148 6.43 8.20 5.57
N ALA A 149 6.99 8.70 4.47
CA ALA A 149 6.35 8.67 3.16
C ALA A 149 6.13 7.22 2.69
N ILE A 150 7.17 6.38 2.71
CA ILE A 150 7.10 4.98 2.29
C ILE A 150 6.16 4.18 3.19
N LYS A 151 6.26 4.34 4.53
CA LYS A 151 5.38 3.65 5.48
C LYS A 151 3.91 3.97 5.23
N SER A 152 3.60 5.22 4.90
CA SER A 152 2.23 5.64 4.57
C SER A 152 1.70 4.97 3.30
N VAL A 153 2.52 4.85 2.26
CA VAL A 153 2.14 4.15 1.02
C VAL A 153 1.96 2.65 1.28
N LEU A 154 2.89 2.03 2.02
CA LEU A 154 2.82 0.63 2.40
C LEU A 154 1.54 0.33 3.18
N ASN A 155 1.28 1.09 4.26
CA ASN A 155 0.09 0.90 5.07
C ASN A 155 -1.19 1.12 4.26
N GLY A 156 -1.25 2.19 3.44
CA GLY A 156 -2.39 2.44 2.56
C GLY A 156 -2.67 1.27 1.61
N THR A 157 -1.63 0.69 1.04
CA THR A 157 -1.73 -0.48 0.15
C THR A 157 -2.22 -1.72 0.89
N LEU A 158 -1.69 -1.98 2.09
CA LEU A 158 -2.10 -3.11 2.93
C LEU A 158 -3.58 -3.01 3.33
N TYR A 159 -4.02 -1.85 3.83
CA TYR A 159 -5.42 -1.63 4.18
C TYR A 159 -6.34 -1.73 2.96
N SER A 160 -5.96 -1.12 1.83
CA SER A 160 -6.72 -1.23 0.59
C SER A 160 -6.86 -2.68 0.12
N THR A 161 -5.82 -3.50 0.30
CA THR A 161 -5.84 -4.93 -0.07
C THR A 161 -6.82 -5.70 0.80
N VAL A 162 -6.86 -5.45 2.11
CA VAL A 162 -7.84 -6.07 3.02
C VAL A 162 -9.27 -5.71 2.64
N VAL A 163 -9.53 -4.43 2.35
CA VAL A 163 -10.85 -3.96 1.90
C VAL A 163 -11.25 -4.64 0.59
N LEU A 164 -10.33 -4.75 -0.37
CA LEU A 164 -10.58 -5.43 -1.64
C LEU A 164 -10.88 -6.93 -1.45
N ILE A 165 -10.12 -7.63 -0.59
CA ILE A 165 -10.38 -9.05 -0.29
C ILE A 165 -11.77 -9.21 0.34
N ALA A 166 -12.13 -8.36 1.30
CA ALA A 166 -13.44 -8.39 1.94
C ALA A 166 -14.57 -8.14 0.92
N PHE A 167 -14.40 -7.16 0.03
CA PHE A 167 -15.34 -6.87 -1.04
C PHE A 167 -15.50 -8.07 -1.99
N LEU A 168 -14.41 -8.68 -2.45
CA LEU A 168 -14.43 -9.87 -3.30
C LEU A 168 -15.09 -11.07 -2.61
N PHE A 169 -14.88 -11.24 -1.31
CA PHE A 169 -15.54 -12.28 -0.53
C PHE A 169 -17.07 -12.08 -0.47
N VAL A 170 -17.53 -10.86 -0.18
CA VAL A 170 -18.98 -10.54 -0.19
C VAL A 170 -19.58 -10.77 -1.59
N LEU A 171 -18.89 -10.33 -2.64
CA LEU A 171 -19.32 -10.54 -4.01
C LEU A 171 -19.41 -12.04 -4.33
N GLN A 172 -18.40 -12.83 -3.95
CA GLN A 172 -18.39 -14.28 -4.12
C GLN A 172 -19.59 -14.95 -3.45
N ILE A 173 -19.91 -14.58 -2.20
CA ILE A 173 -21.08 -15.11 -1.48
C ILE A 173 -22.37 -14.70 -2.17
N SER A 174 -22.53 -13.43 -2.56
CA SER A 174 -23.74 -12.94 -3.24
C SER A 174 -24.03 -13.68 -4.54
N LEU A 175 -23.02 -13.86 -5.40
CA LEU A 175 -23.13 -14.61 -6.66
C LEU A 175 -23.42 -16.08 -6.42
N SER A 176 -22.82 -16.68 -5.39
CA SER A 176 -23.08 -18.07 -5.01
C SER A 176 -24.52 -18.26 -4.55
N VAL A 177 -25.06 -17.31 -3.78
CA VAL A 177 -26.44 -17.32 -3.28
C VAL A 177 -27.44 -17.11 -4.43
N LEU A 178 -27.26 -16.08 -5.25
CA LEU A 178 -28.13 -15.81 -6.41
C LEU A 178 -28.15 -16.99 -7.37
N SER A 179 -26.98 -17.54 -7.69
CA SER A 179 -26.90 -18.71 -8.56
C SER A 179 -27.57 -19.95 -7.96
N ARG A 180 -27.59 -20.10 -6.63
CA ARG A 180 -28.34 -21.17 -5.96
C ARG A 180 -29.85 -20.98 -6.09
N PHE A 181 -30.34 -19.75 -5.91
CA PHE A 181 -31.75 -19.43 -6.13
C PHE A 181 -32.17 -19.72 -7.57
N ASP A 182 -31.40 -19.25 -8.55
CA ASP A 182 -31.70 -19.48 -9.98
C ASP A 182 -31.66 -20.97 -10.32
N PHE A 183 -30.65 -21.69 -9.85
CA PHE A 183 -30.50 -23.12 -10.12
C PHE A 183 -31.67 -23.93 -9.55
N THR A 184 -32.11 -23.61 -8.32
CA THR A 184 -33.23 -24.32 -7.68
C THR A 184 -34.57 -23.95 -8.30
N ALA A 185 -34.80 -22.68 -8.62
CA ALA A 185 -35.98 -22.23 -9.34
C ALA A 185 -36.11 -22.91 -10.71
N ALA A 186 -35.04 -22.91 -11.51
CA ALA A 186 -35.03 -23.54 -12.82
C ALA A 186 -35.24 -25.07 -12.75
N ARG A 187 -34.63 -25.73 -11.76
CA ARG A 187 -34.84 -27.17 -11.53
C ARG A 187 -36.30 -27.47 -11.19
N ASN A 188 -36.94 -26.64 -10.38
CA ASN A 188 -38.33 -26.81 -9.97
C ASN A 188 -39.29 -26.57 -11.15
N ALA A 189 -39.06 -25.54 -11.97
CA ALA A 189 -39.85 -25.27 -13.18
C ALA A 189 -39.84 -26.48 -14.14
N VAL A 190 -38.66 -27.04 -14.40
CA VAL A 190 -38.52 -28.28 -15.20
C VAL A 190 -39.25 -29.46 -14.56
N ALA A 191 -39.20 -29.61 -13.23
CA ALA A 191 -39.89 -30.69 -12.52
C ALA A 191 -41.42 -30.56 -12.53
N LEU A 192 -41.95 -29.34 -12.66
CA LEU A 192 -43.38 -29.06 -12.86
C LEU A 192 -43.84 -29.24 -14.31
N GLY A 193 -42.91 -29.49 -15.24
CA GLY A 193 -43.21 -29.75 -16.66
C GLY A 193 -43.23 -28.50 -17.55
N ASP A 194 -43.01 -27.30 -16.99
CA ASP A 194 -42.88 -26.06 -17.76
C ASP A 194 -41.55 -25.36 -17.47
N ARG A 195 -40.64 -25.40 -18.44
CA ARG A 195 -39.28 -24.83 -18.33
C ARG A 195 -39.23 -23.30 -18.32
N TRP A 196 -40.31 -22.62 -18.70
CA TRP A 196 -40.36 -21.15 -18.79
C TRP A 196 -41.23 -20.52 -17.70
N ALA A 197 -41.95 -21.33 -16.94
CA ALA A 197 -42.75 -20.86 -15.82
C ALA A 197 -41.87 -20.33 -14.68
N ALA A 198 -42.36 -19.29 -13.99
CA ALA A 198 -41.78 -18.86 -12.73
C ALA A 198 -41.98 -19.96 -11.69
N SER A 199 -40.94 -20.24 -10.91
CA SER A 199 -41.00 -21.23 -9.84
C SER A 199 -40.17 -20.73 -8.64
N PRO A 200 -40.58 -21.01 -7.40
CA PRO A 200 -39.82 -20.62 -6.23
C PRO A 200 -38.45 -21.31 -6.19
N GLY A 201 -37.43 -20.58 -5.76
CA GLY A 201 -36.08 -21.07 -5.50
C GLY A 201 -35.74 -21.01 -4.00
N TRP A 202 -34.78 -21.83 -3.58
CA TRP A 202 -34.34 -21.93 -2.18
C TRP A 202 -32.83 -22.01 -2.11
N LEU A 203 -32.27 -21.51 -1.01
CA LEU A 203 -30.84 -21.66 -0.73
C LEU A 203 -30.49 -23.09 -0.27
N TYR A 204 -31.37 -23.69 0.54
CA TYR A 204 -31.27 -25.07 1.02
C TYR A 204 -32.61 -25.78 0.80
N GLY A 205 -32.61 -26.85 0.00
CA GLY A 205 -33.80 -27.63 -0.29
C GLY A 205 -33.69 -29.10 0.14
N ARG A 206 -34.79 -29.83 -0.08
CA ARG A 206 -34.84 -31.27 0.13
C ARG A 206 -33.78 -31.96 -0.75
N LEU A 207 -32.99 -32.86 -0.16
CA LEU A 207 -31.84 -33.58 -0.73
C LEU A 207 -30.51 -32.80 -0.83
N ASP A 208 -30.45 -31.52 -0.43
CA ASP A 208 -29.17 -30.84 -0.28
C ASP A 208 -28.48 -31.27 1.03
N PHE A 209 -27.21 -31.67 0.95
CA PHE A 209 -26.41 -32.16 2.10
C PHE A 209 -27.06 -33.29 2.93
N GLY A 210 -27.94 -34.09 2.32
CA GLY A 210 -28.64 -35.17 3.02
C GLY A 210 -29.83 -34.72 3.88
N LEU A 211 -30.25 -33.45 3.81
CA LEU A 211 -31.45 -32.98 4.49
C LEU A 211 -32.72 -33.52 3.81
N ALA A 212 -33.57 -34.18 4.59
CA ALA A 212 -34.93 -34.56 4.17
C ALA A 212 -35.95 -33.41 4.32
N SER A 213 -35.55 -32.29 4.92
CA SER A 213 -36.38 -31.10 5.11
C SER A 213 -36.41 -30.23 3.85
N GLY A 214 -37.58 -29.67 3.55
CA GLY A 214 -37.85 -28.87 2.34
C GLY A 214 -39.17 -29.28 1.66
N PRO A 215 -39.76 -28.41 0.82
CA PRO A 215 -41.06 -28.68 0.20
C PRO A 215 -40.99 -29.84 -0.81
N ASN A 216 -42.03 -30.67 -0.87
CA ASN A 216 -42.18 -31.69 -1.90
C ASN A 216 -42.80 -31.11 -3.19
N LEU A 217 -42.75 -31.85 -4.29
CA LEU A 217 -43.22 -31.38 -5.60
C LEU A 217 -44.68 -30.88 -5.56
N CYS A 218 -45.56 -31.55 -4.80
CA CYS A 218 -46.96 -31.16 -4.63
C CYS A 218 -47.12 -29.83 -3.87
N GLN A 219 -46.27 -29.54 -2.88
CA GLN A 219 -46.27 -28.26 -2.17
C GLN A 219 -45.78 -27.13 -3.07
N ILE A 220 -44.79 -27.41 -3.93
CA ILE A 220 -44.27 -26.44 -4.90
C ILE A 220 -45.33 -26.08 -5.96
N ASP A 221 -46.03 -27.07 -6.51
CA ASP A 221 -47.12 -26.86 -7.48
C ASP A 221 -48.25 -25.97 -6.92
N ARG A 222 -48.64 -26.18 -5.66
CA ARG A 222 -49.65 -25.32 -5.00
C ARG A 222 -49.21 -23.88 -4.86
N ILE A 223 -47.96 -23.64 -4.47
CA ILE A 223 -47.42 -22.28 -4.30
C ILE A 223 -47.38 -21.57 -5.65
N THR A 224 -46.94 -22.28 -6.69
CA THR A 224 -46.80 -21.73 -8.05
C THR A 224 -48.16 -21.38 -8.67
N LYS A 225 -49.22 -22.15 -8.37
CA LYS A 225 -50.60 -21.83 -8.80
C LYS A 225 -51.27 -20.72 -8.00
N ALA A 226 -50.71 -20.35 -6.84
CA ALA A 226 -51.25 -19.32 -5.96
C ALA A 226 -50.58 -17.94 -6.17
N SER A 227 -49.47 -17.88 -6.91
CA SER A 227 -48.76 -16.65 -7.32
C SER A 227 -49.16 -16.22 -8.72
#